data_AF-A0A1T4KJ28-F1
#
_entry.id   AF-A0A1T4KJ28-F1
#
_cell.length_a   1.000
_cell.length_b   1.000
_cell.length_c   1.000
_cell.angle_alpha   90.00
_cell.angle_beta   90.00
_cell.angle_gamma   90.00
#
_symmetry.space_group_name_H-M   'P 1'
#
loop_
_entity.id
_entity.type
_entity.pdbx_description
1 polymer ?
#
loop_
_entity_poly.entity_id
_entity_poly.type
_entity_poly.pdbx_seq_one_letter_code
_entity_poly.pdbx_strand_id
1 'polypeptide(L)'
;MNVIITIIGPIILAGIDIVTLYPSPKIFTQKNMENDPLYLLEIIFMASRANEESKVKSERGKDNWYRKRKEANSNPLTCRTVGWVEVVKDAAGNRTRIELIPDRAAVVRSIFVDSLAGKGQESIVRSLNASKVPCFGKAKQWHKSYIAKILSNPAVIGTYEAHTKVDGVRVPQEPVKGYYPAIVSEEDFYRVQQKRQAHCVKGQKTEIKNILSNLGKCPVCGGTMTRKYSGTRKGKSNGESLVCVAAKVGAGCEYHSVNYNMVEKSLIAGLSTAKITATRPVKLMAEILRLKNAVDERQGQLDNTVDAITAGKLVDELQEQLQITGQYDGVPITLVQVVAGLERDIANYNTRIDTLTRNAKLTQPVIIKQQVTRLRALVRSEDIDRAAINAVLHELCEAVVVDYNQMVLQFMFRFGSVVEIPLCKTI
;
A
#
# COMPACT_ATOMS: atom_id res chain seq x y z
N MET A 1 -8.70 -24.42 -15.20
CA MET A 1 -9.12 -24.88 -16.54
C MET A 1 -8.92 -23.80 -17.60
N ASN A 2 -9.51 -22.60 -17.44
CA ASN A 2 -9.41 -21.50 -18.43
C ASN A 2 -7.97 -21.10 -18.82
N VAL A 3 -7.06 -21.01 -17.85
CA VAL A 3 -5.65 -20.63 -18.08
C VAL A 3 -4.88 -21.65 -18.93
N ILE A 4 -5.27 -22.93 -18.89
CA ILE A 4 -4.55 -24.00 -19.58
C ILE A 4 -4.92 -24.00 -21.06
N ILE A 5 -6.20 -23.84 -21.39
CA ILE A 5 -6.68 -23.76 -22.79
C ILE A 5 -6.15 -22.50 -23.48
N THR A 6 -6.18 -21.35 -22.77
CA THR A 6 -5.67 -20.07 -23.31
C THR A 6 -4.15 -20.00 -23.47
N ILE A 7 -3.39 -20.86 -22.82
CA ILE A 7 -1.92 -20.88 -22.95
C ILE A 7 -1.45 -22.01 -23.87
N ILE A 8 -1.94 -23.23 -23.67
CA ILE A 8 -1.46 -24.42 -24.39
C ILE A 8 -1.94 -24.43 -25.84
N GLY A 9 -3.20 -24.06 -26.10
CA GLY A 9 -3.76 -24.02 -27.46
C GLY A 9 -2.96 -23.11 -28.40
N PRO A 10 -2.72 -21.83 -28.05
CA PRO A 10 -1.95 -20.92 -28.90
C PRO A 10 -0.51 -21.34 -29.13
N ILE A 11 0.14 -22.01 -28.16
CA ILE A 11 1.52 -22.50 -28.30
C ILE A 11 1.59 -23.57 -29.39
N ILE A 12 0.66 -24.54 -29.35
CA ILE A 12 0.65 -25.62 -30.34
C ILE A 12 0.21 -25.11 -31.72
N LEU A 13 -0.77 -24.19 -31.78
CA LEU A 13 -1.18 -23.52 -33.02
C LEU A 13 -0.08 -22.65 -33.65
N ALA A 14 0.88 -22.18 -32.85
CA ALA A 14 2.08 -21.50 -33.34
C ALA A 14 3.15 -22.47 -33.89
N GLY A 15 2.85 -23.77 -33.95
CA GLY A 15 3.77 -24.81 -34.45
C GLY A 15 4.83 -25.23 -33.43
N ILE A 16 4.63 -24.95 -32.14
CA ILE A 16 5.57 -25.32 -31.07
C ILE A 16 5.13 -26.63 -30.44
N ASP A 17 6.00 -27.64 -30.50
CA ASP A 17 5.75 -28.94 -29.90
C ASP A 17 5.88 -28.91 -28.37
N ILE A 18 4.91 -29.48 -27.67
CA ILE A 18 4.93 -29.59 -26.21
C ILE A 18 5.26 -31.02 -25.82
N VAL A 19 6.30 -31.19 -25.01
CA VAL A 19 6.72 -32.51 -24.52
C VAL A 19 6.47 -32.61 -23.02
N THR A 20 5.68 -33.59 -22.58
CA THR A 20 5.55 -33.94 -21.16
C THR A 20 6.43 -35.16 -20.87
N LEU A 21 7.13 -35.15 -19.72
CA LEU A 21 8.03 -36.25 -19.33
C LEU A 21 7.41 -37.19 -18.28
N TYR A 22 6.36 -36.74 -17.59
CA TYR A 22 5.70 -37.46 -16.51
C TYR A 22 4.17 -37.35 -16.68
N PRO A 23 3.38 -38.41 -16.41
CA PRO A 23 3.78 -39.74 -15.94
C PRO A 23 4.42 -40.63 -17.01
N SER A 24 4.23 -40.31 -18.30
CA SER A 24 4.87 -40.97 -19.43
C SER A 24 5.30 -39.93 -20.47
N PRO A 25 6.45 -40.09 -21.14
CA PRO A 25 6.88 -39.20 -22.22
C PRO A 25 5.83 -39.13 -23.34
N LYS A 26 5.25 -37.95 -23.59
CA LYS A 26 4.31 -37.72 -24.70
C LYS A 26 4.64 -36.42 -25.41
N ILE A 27 4.51 -36.44 -26.73
CA ILE A 27 4.77 -35.31 -27.61
C ILE A 27 3.43 -34.85 -28.19
N PHE A 28 3.07 -33.62 -27.88
CA PHE A 28 1.87 -32.96 -28.36
C PHE A 28 2.27 -32.04 -29.51
N THR A 29 1.97 -32.49 -30.73
CA THR A 29 2.17 -31.76 -31.97
C THR A 29 0.82 -31.36 -32.55
N GLN A 30 0.79 -30.35 -33.42
CA GLN A 30 -0.42 -29.93 -34.13
C GLN A 30 -1.09 -31.10 -34.86
N LYS A 31 -0.28 -31.95 -35.51
CA LYS A 31 -0.74 -33.10 -36.29
C LYS A 31 -1.38 -34.20 -35.42
N ASN A 32 -0.89 -34.40 -34.20
CA ASN A 32 -1.46 -35.39 -33.28
C ASN A 32 -2.80 -34.92 -32.70
N MET A 33 -2.98 -33.61 -32.51
CA MET A 33 -4.23 -33.03 -32.02
C MET A 33 -5.32 -32.95 -33.09
N GLU A 34 -4.96 -32.74 -34.35
CA GLU A 34 -5.91 -32.77 -35.48
C GLU A 34 -6.48 -34.18 -35.71
N ASN A 35 -5.67 -35.22 -35.46
CA ASN A 35 -6.07 -36.62 -35.65
C ASN A 35 -6.85 -37.20 -34.46
N ASP A 36 -6.59 -36.73 -33.23
CA ASP A 36 -7.24 -37.25 -32.03
C ASP A 36 -7.45 -36.13 -30.97
N PRO A 37 -8.68 -35.61 -30.83
CA PRO A 37 -9.03 -34.60 -29.82
C PRO A 37 -8.77 -35.05 -28.36
N LEU A 38 -8.63 -36.35 -28.09
CA LEU A 38 -8.36 -36.88 -26.74
C LEU A 38 -6.99 -36.45 -26.20
N TYR A 39 -6.01 -36.15 -27.06
CA TYR A 39 -4.68 -35.69 -26.64
C TYR A 39 -4.73 -34.34 -25.90
N LEU A 40 -5.59 -33.41 -26.35
CA LEU A 40 -5.77 -32.13 -25.68
C LEU A 40 -6.37 -32.31 -24.28
N LEU A 41 -7.40 -33.16 -24.20
CA LEU A 41 -8.07 -33.49 -22.94
C LEU A 41 -7.08 -34.13 -21.96
N GLU A 42 -6.18 -34.98 -22.43
CA GLU A 42 -5.18 -35.62 -21.59
C GLU A 42 -4.24 -34.61 -20.91
N ILE A 43 -3.74 -33.61 -21.64
CA ILE A 43 -2.91 -32.53 -21.05
C ILE A 43 -3.71 -31.75 -20.00
N ILE A 44 -4.97 -31.43 -20.32
CA ILE A 44 -5.84 -30.68 -19.41
C ILE A 44 -6.07 -31.49 -18.12
N PHE A 45 -6.34 -32.79 -18.22
CA PHE A 45 -6.50 -33.67 -17.06
C PHE A 45 -5.21 -33.81 -16.26
N MET A 46 -4.06 -33.96 -16.91
CA MET A 46 -2.75 -34.01 -16.25
C MET A 46 -2.46 -32.71 -15.47
N ALA A 47 -2.65 -31.56 -16.11
CA ALA A 47 -2.46 -30.26 -15.48
C ALA A 47 -3.50 -30.01 -14.37
N SER A 48 -4.74 -30.48 -14.53
CA SER A 48 -5.77 -30.41 -13.49
C SER A 48 -5.36 -31.23 -12.27
N ARG A 49 -4.88 -32.46 -12.46
CA ARG A 49 -4.37 -33.32 -11.39
C ARG A 49 -3.17 -32.70 -10.67
N ALA A 50 -2.22 -32.11 -11.42
CA ALA A 50 -1.07 -31.42 -10.85
C ALA A 50 -1.48 -30.19 -10.01
N ASN A 51 -2.50 -29.44 -10.46
CA ASN A 51 -3.07 -28.33 -9.71
C ASN A 51 -3.80 -28.81 -8.46
N GLU A 52 -4.58 -29.88 -8.56
CA GLU A 52 -5.28 -30.49 -7.42
C GLU A 52 -4.30 -31.00 -6.36
N GLU A 53 -3.24 -31.70 -6.77
CA GLU A 53 -2.19 -32.15 -5.85
C GLU A 53 -1.48 -30.96 -5.17
N SER A 54 -1.21 -29.89 -5.92
CA SER A 54 -0.63 -28.65 -5.38
C SER A 54 -1.56 -27.97 -4.36
N LYS A 55 -2.87 -27.93 -4.67
CA LYS A 55 -3.90 -27.41 -3.77
C LYS A 55 -3.98 -28.24 -2.48
N VAL A 56 -4.04 -29.56 -2.59
CA VAL A 56 -4.06 -30.49 -1.46
C VAL A 56 -2.79 -30.39 -0.61
N LYS A 57 -1.60 -30.27 -1.22
CA LYS A 57 -0.34 -30.03 -0.48
C LYS A 57 -0.37 -28.71 0.28
N SER A 58 -0.90 -27.65 -0.35
CA SER A 58 -1.09 -26.34 0.29
C SER A 58 -2.08 -26.43 1.46
N GLU A 59 -3.22 -27.09 1.29
CA GLU A 59 -4.23 -27.31 2.34
C GLU A 59 -3.64 -28.11 3.51
N ARG A 60 -3.02 -29.27 3.24
CA ARG A 60 -2.33 -30.07 4.26
C ARG A 60 -1.25 -29.27 4.99
N GLY A 61 -0.52 -28.42 4.28
CA GLY A 61 0.45 -27.52 4.86
C GLY A 61 -0.18 -26.53 5.84
N LYS A 62 -1.29 -25.89 5.43
CA LYS A 62 -2.06 -24.96 6.28
C LYS A 62 -2.64 -25.68 7.50
N ASP A 63 -3.19 -26.87 7.33
CA ASP A 63 -3.77 -27.67 8.41
C ASP A 63 -2.71 -28.12 9.41
N ASN A 64 -1.54 -28.53 8.93
CA ASN A 64 -0.40 -28.85 9.81
C ASN A 64 0.04 -27.63 10.63
N TRP A 65 0.09 -26.45 10.02
CA TRP A 65 0.39 -25.20 10.73
C TRP A 65 -0.73 -24.76 11.68
N TYR A 66 -1.98 -25.07 11.36
CA TYR A 66 -3.11 -24.85 12.24
C TYR A 66 -3.02 -25.76 13.48
N ARG A 67 -2.77 -27.05 13.29
CA ARG A 67 -2.58 -28.02 14.39
C ARG A 67 -1.40 -27.64 15.29
N LYS A 68 -0.24 -27.31 14.71
CA LYS A 68 0.94 -26.83 15.47
C LYS A 68 0.67 -25.56 16.28
N ARG A 69 -0.25 -24.70 15.84
CA ARG A 69 -0.65 -23.50 16.60
C ARG A 69 -1.56 -23.82 17.77
N LYS A 70 -2.45 -24.82 17.63
CA LYS A 70 -3.24 -25.31 18.77
C LYS A 70 -2.36 -25.95 19.85
N GLU A 71 -1.33 -26.67 19.43
CA GLU A 71 -0.34 -27.32 20.31
C GLU A 71 0.80 -26.37 20.75
N ALA A 72 0.72 -25.08 20.41
CA ALA A 72 1.81 -24.12 20.60
C ALA A 72 2.22 -23.90 22.07
N ASN A 73 1.26 -24.00 22.99
CA ASN A 73 1.52 -23.78 24.41
C ASN A 73 2.31 -24.92 25.05
N SER A 74 2.25 -26.13 24.48
CA SER A 74 3.00 -27.29 24.95
C SER A 74 4.27 -27.55 24.13
N ASN A 75 4.34 -27.11 22.88
CA ASN A 75 5.50 -27.33 22.02
C ASN A 75 5.89 -26.08 21.20
N PRO A 76 7.11 -25.54 21.39
CA PRO A 76 7.58 -24.38 20.64
C PRO A 76 7.55 -24.59 19.11
N LEU A 77 6.81 -23.75 18.37
CA LEU A 77 6.59 -23.94 16.92
C LEU A 77 7.88 -23.85 16.09
N THR A 78 8.79 -22.94 16.44
CA THR A 78 10.00 -22.67 15.64
C THR A 78 11.22 -22.35 16.51
N CYS A 79 12.42 -22.62 16.00
CA CYS A 79 13.68 -22.21 16.64
C CYS A 79 14.02 -20.73 16.39
N ARG A 80 13.27 -20.04 15.51
CA ARG A 80 13.53 -18.64 15.16
C ARG A 80 12.60 -17.73 15.95
N THR A 81 13.05 -17.36 17.14
CA THR A 81 12.30 -16.56 18.11
C THR A 81 12.63 -15.07 18.00
N VAL A 82 11.94 -14.28 18.83
CA VAL A 82 12.27 -12.86 19.07
C VAL A 82 13.61 -12.72 19.77
N GLY A 83 14.27 -11.58 19.58
CA GLY A 83 15.67 -11.39 19.96
C GLY A 83 15.99 -11.51 21.46
N TRP A 84 14.99 -11.48 22.35
CA TRP A 84 15.13 -11.55 23.81
C TRP A 84 14.71 -12.90 24.41
N VAL A 85 14.40 -13.89 23.56
CA VAL A 85 13.92 -15.21 23.95
C VAL A 85 14.81 -16.30 23.36
N GLU A 86 15.05 -17.35 24.13
CA GLU A 86 15.72 -18.57 23.70
C GLU A 86 14.81 -19.80 23.83
N VAL A 87 15.01 -20.79 22.96
CA VAL A 87 14.30 -22.07 23.01
C VAL A 87 15.22 -23.10 23.62
N VAL A 88 14.84 -23.63 24.79
CA VAL A 88 15.56 -24.71 25.43
C VAL A 88 15.24 -26.03 24.74
N LYS A 89 16.29 -26.80 24.45
CA LYS A 89 16.19 -28.12 23.84
C LYS A 89 16.63 -29.20 24.82
N ASP A 90 15.98 -30.34 24.78
CA ASP A 90 16.41 -31.53 25.51
C ASP A 90 17.65 -32.18 24.87
N ALA A 91 18.27 -33.12 25.58
CA ALA A 91 19.43 -33.89 25.11
C ALA A 91 19.18 -34.63 23.77
N ALA A 92 17.92 -34.94 23.46
CA ALA A 92 17.48 -35.54 22.20
C ALA A 92 17.26 -34.51 21.06
N GLY A 93 17.50 -33.21 21.29
CA GLY A 93 17.31 -32.13 20.32
C GLY A 93 15.87 -31.64 20.15
N ASN A 94 14.93 -32.19 20.94
CA ASN A 94 13.53 -31.76 20.96
C ASN A 94 13.37 -30.42 21.68
N ARG A 95 12.40 -29.61 21.22
CA ARG A 95 12.12 -28.29 21.80
C ARG A 95 11.17 -28.45 22.98
N THR A 96 11.56 -27.93 24.13
CA THR A 96 10.85 -28.21 25.38
C THR A 96 10.14 -26.97 25.88
N ARG A 97 10.86 -25.86 25.99
CA ARG A 97 10.32 -24.62 26.56
C ARG A 97 10.98 -23.37 25.99
N ILE A 98 10.34 -22.24 26.25
CA ILE A 98 10.74 -20.92 25.79
C ILE A 98 11.09 -20.08 27.02
N GLU A 99 12.32 -19.57 27.09
CA GLU A 99 12.82 -18.80 28.24
C GLU A 99 13.32 -17.41 27.82
N LEU A 100 13.29 -16.47 28.75
CA LEU A 100 13.84 -15.12 28.54
C LEU A 100 15.34 -15.11 28.76
N ILE A 101 16.05 -14.41 27.89
CA ILE A 101 17.46 -14.07 28.13
C ILE A 101 17.47 -12.86 29.09
N PRO A 102 17.93 -12.99 30.34
CA PRO A 102 17.74 -11.97 31.38
C PRO A 102 18.24 -10.58 30.98
N ASP A 103 19.44 -10.49 30.40
CA ASP A 103 20.05 -9.23 29.96
C ASP A 103 19.24 -8.52 28.87
N ARG A 104 18.75 -9.30 27.90
CA ARG A 104 17.96 -8.76 26.79
C ARG A 104 16.56 -8.36 27.25
N ALA A 105 15.97 -9.13 28.16
CA ALA A 105 14.70 -8.78 28.78
C ALA A 105 14.80 -7.48 29.60
N ALA A 106 15.92 -7.25 30.29
CA ALA A 106 16.16 -5.99 31.00
C ALA A 106 16.21 -4.78 30.05
N VAL A 107 16.87 -4.91 28.89
CA VAL A 107 16.90 -3.87 27.86
C VAL A 107 15.50 -3.61 27.29
N VAL A 108 14.70 -4.64 27.04
CA VAL A 108 13.31 -4.45 26.60
C VAL A 108 12.50 -3.72 27.67
N ARG A 109 12.62 -4.08 28.95
CA ARG A 109 11.97 -3.35 30.05
C ARG A 109 12.37 -1.88 30.08
N SER A 110 13.67 -1.59 29.97
CA SER A 110 14.16 -0.20 30.00
C SER A 110 13.61 0.63 28.84
N ILE A 111 13.51 0.04 27.64
CA ILE A 111 12.90 0.68 26.46
C ILE A 111 11.43 1.05 26.73
N PHE A 112 10.65 0.17 27.36
CA PHE A 112 9.25 0.45 27.71
C PHE A 112 9.12 1.53 28.79
N VAL A 113 9.96 1.49 29.83
CA VAL A 113 10.01 2.52 30.88
C VAL A 113 10.33 3.89 30.28
N ASP A 114 11.36 3.99 29.44
CA ASP A 114 11.74 5.23 28.77
C ASP A 114 10.63 5.77 27.85
N SER A 115 9.94 4.87 27.12
CA SER A 115 8.82 5.25 26.28
C SER A 115 7.62 5.73 27.09
N LEU A 116 7.33 5.11 28.24
CA LEU A 116 6.26 5.54 29.14
C LEU A 116 6.58 6.89 29.79
N ALA A 117 7.85 7.15 30.09
CA ALA A 117 8.36 8.45 30.54
C ALA A 117 8.34 9.54 29.44
N GLY A 118 7.93 9.21 28.21
CA GLY A 118 7.79 10.17 27.11
C GLY A 118 9.05 10.43 26.30
N LYS A 119 10.12 9.63 26.48
CA LYS A 119 11.31 9.74 25.63
C LYS A 119 10.99 9.23 24.23
N GLY A 120 11.27 10.06 23.22
CA GLY A 120 11.12 9.68 21.82
C GLY A 120 12.09 8.56 21.40
N GLN A 121 11.73 7.79 20.37
CA GLN A 121 12.52 6.65 19.86
C GLN A 121 13.97 7.03 19.54
N GLU A 122 14.21 8.21 18.95
CA GLU A 122 15.57 8.70 18.64
C GLU A 122 16.42 8.93 19.90
N SER A 123 15.79 9.40 20.98
CA SER A 123 16.44 9.62 22.26
C SER A 123 16.82 8.28 22.91
N ILE A 124 15.92 7.30 22.86
CA ILE A 124 16.16 5.93 23.35
C ILE A 124 17.33 5.30 22.57
N VAL A 125 17.34 5.41 21.24
CA VAL A 125 18.45 4.90 20.40
C VAL A 125 19.77 5.56 20.79
N ARG A 126 19.79 6.89 20.96
CA ARG A 126 21.00 7.62 21.35
C ARG A 126 21.52 7.16 22.72
N SER A 127 20.62 6.99 23.69
CA SER A 127 20.95 6.50 25.04
C SER A 127 21.55 5.10 25.02
N LEU A 128 20.93 4.16 24.29
CA LEU A 128 21.40 2.78 24.17
C LEU A 128 22.75 2.67 23.47
N ASN A 129 22.95 3.43 22.39
CA ASN A 129 24.22 3.46 21.66
C ASN A 129 25.34 4.14 22.47
N ALA A 130 25.04 5.23 23.18
CA ALA A 130 26.01 5.89 24.06
C ALA A 130 26.46 4.97 25.21
N SER A 131 25.52 4.21 25.77
CA SER A 131 25.77 3.22 26.82
C SER A 131 26.36 1.90 26.29
N LYS A 132 26.64 1.81 24.98
CA LYS A 132 27.20 0.63 24.30
C LYS A 132 26.43 -0.66 24.58
N VAL A 133 25.10 -0.59 24.72
CA VAL A 133 24.26 -1.77 24.96
C VAL A 133 24.30 -2.68 23.72
N PRO A 134 24.65 -3.98 23.85
CA PRO A 134 24.69 -4.90 22.72
C PRO A 134 23.34 -5.01 22.00
N CYS A 135 23.37 -4.95 20.67
CA CYS A 135 22.17 -5.15 19.85
C CYS A 135 21.76 -6.62 19.80
N PHE A 136 20.48 -6.86 19.53
CA PHE A 136 20.00 -8.23 19.33
C PHE A 136 20.34 -8.70 17.91
N GLY A 137 21.19 -9.73 17.80
CA GLY A 137 21.61 -10.32 16.53
C GLY A 137 22.91 -9.73 16.00
N LYS A 138 23.00 -9.55 14.66
CA LYS A 138 24.25 -9.15 13.97
C LYS A 138 24.43 -7.63 13.79
N ALA A 139 23.51 -6.82 14.30
CA ALA A 139 23.57 -5.37 14.12
C ALA A 139 24.69 -4.76 14.98
N LYS A 140 25.40 -3.76 14.45
CA LYS A 140 26.49 -3.07 15.16
C LYS A 140 26.00 -1.96 16.10
N GLN A 141 24.80 -1.43 15.87
CA GLN A 141 24.21 -0.33 16.64
C GLN A 141 22.68 -0.38 16.61
N TRP A 142 22.05 0.29 17.57
CA TRP A 142 20.61 0.42 17.65
C TRP A 142 20.11 1.39 16.58
N HIS A 143 19.00 1.01 15.93
CA HIS A 143 18.32 1.82 14.94
C HIS A 143 16.88 2.07 15.38
N LYS A 144 16.34 3.24 15.03
CA LYS A 144 14.97 3.66 15.35
C LYS A 144 13.92 2.63 14.93
N SER A 145 14.06 2.08 13.73
CA SER A 145 13.14 1.08 13.18
C SER A 145 13.07 -0.19 14.03
N TYR A 146 14.17 -0.58 14.66
CA TYR A 146 14.23 -1.75 15.54
C TYR A 146 13.55 -1.47 16.89
N ILE A 147 13.76 -0.30 17.49
CA ILE A 147 13.03 0.13 18.70
C ILE A 147 11.53 0.21 18.42
N ALA A 148 11.13 0.79 17.29
CA ALA A 148 9.73 0.85 16.89
C ALA A 148 9.12 -0.55 16.75
N LYS A 149 9.88 -1.52 16.24
CA LYS A 149 9.47 -2.93 16.14
C LYS A 149 9.32 -3.60 17.51
N ILE A 150 10.23 -3.34 18.45
CA ILE A 150 10.13 -3.87 19.82
C ILE A 150 8.87 -3.35 20.50
N LEU A 151 8.68 -2.02 20.45
CA LEU A 151 7.52 -1.37 21.07
C LEU A 151 6.19 -1.80 20.46
N SER A 152 6.15 -2.31 19.23
CA SER A 152 4.92 -2.78 18.57
C SER A 152 4.70 -4.28 18.61
N ASN A 153 5.62 -5.07 19.17
CA ASN A 153 5.58 -6.53 19.07
C ASN A 153 4.82 -7.15 20.25
N PRO A 154 3.68 -7.84 20.04
CA PRO A 154 2.91 -8.50 21.11
C PRO A 154 3.66 -9.61 21.84
N ALA A 155 4.80 -10.09 21.33
CA ALA A 155 5.64 -11.04 22.05
C ALA A 155 6.16 -10.51 23.40
N VAL A 156 6.17 -9.19 23.61
CA VAL A 156 6.56 -8.57 24.89
C VAL A 156 5.54 -8.82 26.01
N ILE A 157 4.28 -9.07 25.66
CA ILE A 157 3.19 -9.46 26.58
C ILE A 157 2.89 -10.96 26.53
N GLY A 158 3.76 -11.74 25.88
CA GLY A 158 3.59 -13.19 25.79
C GLY A 158 2.77 -13.70 24.60
N THR A 159 2.34 -12.83 23.70
CA THR A 159 1.45 -13.20 22.59
C THR A 159 2.21 -13.46 21.29
N TYR A 160 1.89 -14.56 20.61
CA TYR A 160 2.41 -14.88 19.29
C TYR A 160 1.36 -14.65 18.19
N GLU A 161 1.70 -13.77 17.24
CA GLU A 161 0.85 -13.45 16.09
C GLU A 161 1.46 -13.95 14.78
N ALA A 162 0.91 -15.05 14.27
CA ALA A 162 1.21 -15.50 12.93
C ALA A 162 0.52 -14.60 11.89
N HIS A 163 1.07 -14.54 10.68
CA HIS A 163 0.41 -13.88 9.57
C HIS A 163 0.40 -14.82 8.37
N THR A 164 -0.69 -14.78 7.61
CA THR A 164 -0.80 -15.47 6.33
C THR A 164 -0.84 -14.46 5.18
N LYS A 165 -0.63 -14.92 3.95
CA LYS A 165 -0.92 -14.12 2.75
C LYS A 165 -2.22 -14.61 2.14
N VAL A 166 -3.20 -13.72 2.02
CA VAL A 166 -4.44 -13.94 1.26
C VAL A 166 -4.41 -12.93 0.10
N ASP A 167 -4.46 -13.41 -1.14
CA ASP A 167 -4.42 -12.56 -2.35
C ASP A 167 -3.26 -11.55 -2.39
N GLY A 168 -2.08 -11.99 -1.92
CA GLY A 168 -0.87 -11.16 -1.84
C GLY A 168 -0.81 -10.21 -0.64
N VAL A 169 -1.92 -10.03 0.09
CA VAL A 169 -2.01 -9.18 1.29
C VAL A 169 -1.68 -9.99 2.55
N ARG A 170 -0.84 -9.42 3.42
CA ARG A 170 -0.47 -10.05 4.69
C ARG A 170 -1.55 -9.79 5.75
N VAL A 171 -2.27 -10.83 6.16
CA VAL A 171 -3.37 -10.77 7.13
C VAL A 171 -2.93 -11.46 8.44
N PRO A 172 -3.13 -10.81 9.61
CA PRO A 172 -2.85 -11.45 10.89
C PRO A 172 -3.79 -12.64 11.13
N GLN A 173 -3.29 -13.67 11.79
CA GLN A 173 -4.04 -14.85 12.19
C GLN A 173 -4.43 -14.75 13.67
N GLU A 174 -5.24 -15.72 14.14
CA GLU A 174 -5.62 -15.80 15.55
C GLU A 174 -4.37 -15.80 16.46
N PRO A 175 -4.31 -14.87 17.43
CA PRO A 175 -3.16 -14.73 18.33
C PRO A 175 -3.10 -15.87 19.35
N VAL A 176 -1.92 -16.44 19.56
CA VAL A 176 -1.68 -17.43 20.61
C VAL A 176 -1.18 -16.70 21.85
N LYS A 177 -2.04 -16.58 22.86
CA LYS A 177 -1.69 -15.97 24.16
C LYS A 177 -0.87 -16.94 25.02
N GLY A 178 0.07 -16.40 25.81
CA GLY A 178 0.88 -17.19 26.75
C GLY A 178 1.98 -18.03 26.09
N TYR A 179 2.29 -17.78 24.81
CA TYR A 179 3.31 -18.51 24.06
C TYR A 179 4.74 -18.08 24.45
N TYR A 180 4.95 -16.77 24.69
CA TYR A 180 6.22 -16.26 25.21
C TYR A 180 6.08 -15.91 26.69
N PRO A 181 7.15 -15.98 27.49
CA PRO A 181 7.14 -15.36 28.81
C PRO A 181 7.01 -13.84 28.67
N ALA A 182 6.07 -13.23 29.39
CA ALA A 182 5.82 -11.79 29.34
C ALA A 182 6.97 -11.01 30.01
N ILE A 183 7.39 -9.90 29.38
CA ILE A 183 8.40 -8.97 29.91
C ILE A 183 7.75 -7.74 30.55
N VAL A 184 6.63 -7.30 29.98
CA VAL A 184 5.87 -6.11 30.40
C VAL A 184 4.40 -6.49 30.60
N SER A 185 3.69 -5.70 31.40
CA SER A 185 2.25 -5.88 31.59
C SER A 185 1.47 -5.58 30.30
N GLU A 186 0.31 -6.21 30.12
CA GLU A 186 -0.59 -5.88 29.00
C GLU A 186 -1.00 -4.39 29.05
N GLU A 187 -1.24 -3.87 30.25
CA GLU A 187 -1.60 -2.48 30.48
C GLU A 187 -0.52 -1.51 29.97
N ASP A 188 0.74 -1.72 30.34
CA ASP A 188 1.85 -0.88 29.89
C ASP A 188 2.05 -0.94 28.38
N PHE A 189 1.89 -2.13 27.79
CA PHE A 189 1.96 -2.31 26.35
C PHE A 189 0.88 -1.48 25.62
N TYR A 190 -0.37 -1.57 26.06
CA TYR A 190 -1.46 -0.81 25.45
C TYR A 190 -1.34 0.69 25.71
N ARG A 191 -0.88 1.12 26.90
CA ARG A 191 -0.56 2.54 27.18
C ARG A 191 0.49 3.08 26.21
N VAL A 192 1.55 2.32 25.94
CA VAL A 192 2.55 2.68 24.92
C VAL A 192 1.93 2.71 23.52
N GLN A 193 1.09 1.73 23.13
CA GLN A 193 0.41 1.78 21.84
C GLN A 193 -0.47 3.01 21.69
N GLN A 194 -1.25 3.37 22.72
CA GLN A 194 -2.11 4.55 22.70
C GLN A 194 -1.29 5.83 22.55
N LYS A 195 -0.20 5.99 23.32
CA LYS A 195 0.74 7.12 23.13
C LYS A 195 1.28 7.16 21.71
N ARG A 196 1.71 6.01 21.17
CA ARG A 196 2.22 5.92 19.80
C ARG A 196 1.16 6.23 18.75
N GLN A 197 -0.09 5.81 18.93
CA GLN A 197 -1.21 6.12 18.03
C GLN A 197 -1.61 7.59 18.12
N ALA A 198 -1.60 8.18 19.31
CA ALA A 198 -1.78 9.63 19.50
C ALA A 198 -0.67 10.43 18.81
N HIS A 199 0.56 9.91 18.77
CA HIS A 199 1.67 10.48 17.99
C HIS A 199 1.64 10.09 16.50
N CYS A 200 0.94 9.01 16.12
CA CYS A 200 0.70 8.55 14.75
C CYS A 200 -0.63 9.05 14.16
N VAL A 201 -1.28 10.03 14.79
CA VAL A 201 -2.24 10.86 14.08
C VAL A 201 -1.49 11.48 12.90
N LYS A 202 -1.97 11.23 11.68
CA LYS A 202 -1.46 11.83 10.43
C LYS A 202 -1.12 13.30 10.69
N GLY A 203 0.17 13.59 10.82
CA GLY A 203 0.64 14.88 11.31
C GLY A 203 0.25 15.10 12.76
N GLN A 204 1.23 14.95 13.67
CA GLN A 204 1.29 15.91 14.76
C GLN A 204 1.04 17.28 14.11
N LYS A 205 -0.01 17.99 14.52
CA LYS A 205 -0.15 19.43 14.22
C LYS A 205 0.98 20.15 14.97
N THR A 206 2.24 19.89 14.61
CA THR A 206 3.19 20.98 14.53
C THR A 206 2.49 22.03 13.69
N GLU A 207 2.23 23.18 14.31
CA GLU A 207 1.82 24.40 13.63
C GLU A 207 2.41 24.39 12.22
N ILE A 208 1.56 24.44 11.19
CA ILE A 208 2.04 24.40 9.81
C ILE A 208 2.73 25.73 9.57
N LYS A 209 4.03 25.80 9.90
CA LYS A 209 4.82 27.01 9.77
C LYS A 209 5.19 27.31 8.31
N ASN A 210 4.91 26.39 7.37
CA ASN A 210 5.20 26.52 5.94
C ASN A 210 3.91 26.34 5.11
N ILE A 211 3.49 27.39 4.40
CA ILE A 211 2.28 27.41 3.56
C ILE A 211 2.32 26.35 2.44
N LEU A 212 3.50 25.99 1.95
CA LEU A 212 3.69 25.01 0.87
C LEU A 212 4.04 23.61 1.39
N SER A 213 3.79 23.32 2.66
CA SER A 213 4.05 22.00 3.26
C SER A 213 3.33 20.90 2.47
N ASN A 214 4.09 19.89 2.03
CA ASN A 214 3.64 18.77 1.19
C ASN A 214 3.05 19.14 -0.18
N LEU A 215 3.13 20.41 -0.59
CA LEU A 215 2.60 20.90 -1.87
C LEU A 215 3.71 21.41 -2.81
N GLY A 216 4.80 21.95 -2.24
CA GLY A 216 5.95 22.45 -2.97
C GLY A 216 6.74 21.35 -3.69
N LYS A 217 6.97 21.51 -4.99
CA LYS A 217 7.71 20.58 -5.85
C LYS A 217 8.93 21.25 -6.50
N CYS A 218 9.98 20.47 -6.69
CA CYS A 218 11.19 20.86 -7.39
C CYS A 218 10.97 20.83 -8.91
N PRO A 219 11.37 21.87 -9.66
CA PRO A 219 11.18 21.94 -11.11
C PRO A 219 12.02 20.90 -11.88
N VAL A 220 13.18 20.50 -11.32
CA VAL A 220 14.11 19.59 -12.00
C VAL A 220 13.72 18.12 -11.80
N CYS A 221 13.50 17.69 -10.55
CA CYS A 221 13.29 16.28 -10.24
C CYS A 221 11.85 15.93 -9.83
N GLY A 222 10.93 16.91 -9.77
CA GLY A 222 9.56 16.70 -9.27
C GLY A 222 9.46 16.31 -7.78
N GLY A 223 10.58 16.27 -7.07
CA GLY A 223 10.66 15.89 -5.66
C GLY A 223 10.05 16.96 -4.74
N THR A 224 9.56 16.54 -3.57
CA THR A 224 9.01 17.47 -2.58
C THR A 224 10.09 18.41 -2.05
N MET A 225 9.75 19.69 -1.90
CA MET A 225 10.61 20.69 -1.24
C MET A 225 10.25 20.81 0.24
N THR A 226 11.28 20.91 1.08
CA THR A 226 11.13 21.03 2.53
C THR A 226 11.80 22.30 3.03
N ARG A 227 11.29 22.85 4.14
CA ARG A 227 11.87 24.02 4.79
C ARG A 227 13.11 23.59 5.58
N LYS A 228 14.21 24.30 5.35
CA LYS A 228 15.48 24.16 6.05
C LYS A 228 15.74 25.46 6.82
N TYR A 229 16.08 25.29 8.09
CA TYR A 229 16.64 26.35 8.90
C TYR A 229 18.15 26.39 8.69
N SER A 230 18.67 27.55 8.32
CA SER A 230 20.11 27.79 8.35
C SER A 230 20.49 28.01 9.81
N GLY A 231 21.50 27.29 10.32
CA GLY A 231 21.95 27.45 11.70
C GLY A 231 22.34 28.91 12.01
N THR A 232 22.29 29.28 13.29
CA THR A 232 22.76 30.59 13.77
C THR A 232 24.27 30.67 13.66
N ARG A 233 24.79 31.64 12.88
CA ARG A 233 26.20 32.03 12.92
C ARG A 233 26.25 33.43 13.53
N LYS A 234 26.91 33.58 14.68
CA LYS A 234 27.04 34.86 15.43
C LYS A 234 25.70 35.53 15.76
N GLY A 235 24.75 34.81 16.35
CA GLY A 235 23.53 35.40 16.92
C GLY A 235 22.50 35.97 15.93
N LYS A 236 22.77 35.97 14.62
CA LYS A 236 21.78 36.28 13.58
C LYS A 236 21.28 34.98 12.94
N SER A 237 19.96 34.79 12.89
CA SER A 237 19.37 33.70 12.12
C SER A 237 19.61 34.00 10.63
N ASN A 238 20.45 33.20 9.98
CA ASN A 238 20.45 33.17 8.52
C ASN A 238 19.08 32.59 8.13
N GLY A 239 18.31 33.34 7.33
CA GLY A 239 16.90 33.07 7.08
C GLY A 239 16.55 31.65 6.65
N GLU A 240 15.24 31.43 6.56
CA GLU A 240 14.66 30.13 6.25
C GLU A 240 14.65 29.92 4.74
N SER A 241 14.95 28.70 4.30
CA SER A 241 15.00 28.37 2.86
C SER A 241 14.20 27.12 2.54
N LEU A 242 13.65 27.04 1.33
CA LEU A 242 13.08 25.83 0.74
C LEU A 242 14.16 25.11 -0.08
N VAL A 243 14.30 23.81 0.17
CA VAL A 243 15.28 22.96 -0.52
C VAL A 243 14.62 21.66 -0.97
N CYS A 244 15.07 21.10 -2.09
CA CYS A 244 14.60 19.80 -2.55
C CYS A 244 15.04 18.69 -1.59
N VAL A 245 14.11 17.80 -1.21
CA VAL A 245 14.42 16.65 -0.34
C VAL A 245 15.40 15.69 -1.02
N ALA A 246 15.21 15.41 -2.32
CA ALA A 246 16.09 14.52 -3.08
C ALA A 246 17.53 15.06 -3.13
N ALA A 247 17.70 16.36 -3.39
CA ALA A 247 19.00 17.01 -3.36
C ALA A 247 19.63 16.99 -1.95
N LYS A 248 18.83 17.20 -0.90
CA LYS A 248 19.30 17.19 0.50
C LYS A 248 19.84 15.83 0.92
N VAL A 249 19.27 14.74 0.44
CA VAL A 249 19.71 13.37 0.76
C VAL A 249 20.70 12.78 -0.25
N GLY A 250 21.08 13.55 -1.28
CA GLY A 250 22.03 13.12 -2.32
C GLY A 250 21.43 12.15 -3.36
N ALA A 251 20.11 12.09 -3.50
CA ALA A 251 19.41 11.20 -4.44
C ALA A 251 19.30 11.79 -5.86
N GLY A 252 20.41 12.30 -6.42
CA GLY A 252 20.53 12.63 -7.84
C GLY A 252 19.87 13.95 -8.31
N CYS A 253 19.67 14.94 -7.45
CA CYS A 253 19.17 16.27 -7.82
C CYS A 253 20.14 17.36 -7.33
N GLU A 254 20.30 18.43 -8.11
CA GLU A 254 21.18 19.55 -7.77
C GLU A 254 20.66 20.34 -6.56
N TYR A 255 21.57 20.72 -5.66
CA TYR A 255 21.21 21.44 -4.45
C TYR A 255 20.99 22.92 -4.75
N HIS A 256 19.72 23.34 -4.76
CA HIS A 256 19.32 24.74 -4.85
C HIS A 256 18.52 25.18 -3.61
N SER A 257 18.77 26.41 -3.14
CA SER A 257 18.16 26.96 -1.92
C SER A 257 17.41 28.25 -2.23
N VAL A 258 16.10 28.23 -2.05
CA VAL A 258 15.23 29.39 -2.32
C VAL A 258 14.79 30.01 -0.99
N ASN A 259 14.87 31.33 -0.86
CA ASN A 259 14.47 32.02 0.37
C ASN A 259 12.95 31.84 0.64
N TYR A 260 12.59 31.31 1.81
CA TYR A 260 11.19 31.02 2.15
C TYR A 260 10.34 32.29 2.30
N ASN A 261 10.89 33.37 2.87
CA ASN A 261 10.15 34.62 3.05
C ASN A 261 9.79 35.26 1.70
N MET A 262 10.67 35.13 0.71
CA MET A 262 10.42 35.58 -0.67
C MET A 262 9.23 34.82 -1.28
N VAL A 263 9.22 33.50 -1.11
CA VAL A 263 8.15 32.62 -1.60
C VAL A 263 6.83 32.93 -0.90
N GLU A 264 6.84 33.07 0.43
CA GLU A 264 5.64 33.37 1.23
C GLU A 264 5.01 34.72 0.84
N LYS A 265 5.81 35.79 0.73
CA LYS A 265 5.32 37.12 0.30
C LYS A 265 4.77 37.11 -1.12
N SER A 266 5.48 36.47 -2.05
CA SER A 266 5.05 36.40 -3.46
C SER A 266 3.77 35.59 -3.61
N LEU A 267 3.64 34.50 -2.87
CA LEU A 267 2.43 33.67 -2.81
C LEU A 267 1.22 34.47 -2.30
N ILE A 268 1.39 35.19 -1.19
CA ILE A 268 0.32 36.01 -0.59
C ILE A 268 -0.11 37.11 -1.55
N ALA A 269 0.85 37.87 -2.08
CA ALA A 269 0.56 38.95 -3.02
C ALA A 269 -0.10 38.42 -4.30
N GLY A 270 0.43 37.35 -4.90
CA GLY A 270 -0.08 36.80 -6.15
C GLY A 270 -1.46 36.16 -6.02
N LEU A 271 -1.74 35.40 -4.94
CA LEU A 271 -3.05 34.77 -4.74
C LEU A 271 -4.16 35.78 -4.45
N SER A 272 -3.82 36.98 -3.98
CA SER A 272 -4.79 38.05 -3.73
C SER A 272 -5.38 38.65 -5.01
N THR A 273 -4.65 38.58 -6.13
CA THR A 273 -4.99 39.21 -7.42
C THR A 273 -5.15 38.23 -8.57
N ALA A 274 -4.65 37.00 -8.44
CA ALA A 274 -4.69 35.99 -9.49
C ALA A 274 -6.12 35.68 -9.98
N LYS A 275 -6.28 35.64 -11.30
CA LYS A 275 -7.49 35.15 -11.97
C LYS A 275 -7.47 33.62 -11.99
N ILE A 276 -8.12 33.02 -10.99
CA ILE A 276 -8.30 31.57 -10.90
C ILE A 276 -9.63 31.21 -11.56
N THR A 277 -9.58 30.76 -12.81
CA THR A 277 -10.76 30.32 -13.56
C THR A 277 -10.86 28.80 -13.51
N ALA A 278 -12.06 28.29 -13.18
CA ALA A 278 -12.34 26.87 -13.23
C ALA A 278 -12.54 26.43 -14.69
N THR A 279 -11.61 25.65 -15.22
CA THR A 279 -11.83 24.96 -16.50
C THR A 279 -12.67 23.70 -16.23
N ARG A 280 -13.65 23.40 -17.09
CA ARG A 280 -14.38 22.12 -17.01
C ARG A 280 -13.37 20.97 -17.06
N PRO A 281 -13.44 19.98 -16.15
CA PRO A 281 -12.49 18.87 -16.14
C PRO A 281 -12.83 17.87 -17.26
N VAL A 282 -12.62 18.26 -18.52
CA VAL A 282 -12.99 17.50 -19.72
C VAL A 282 -12.39 16.09 -19.69
N LYS A 283 -11.13 15.96 -19.25
CA LYS A 283 -10.44 14.67 -19.11
C LYS A 283 -11.10 13.75 -18.08
N LEU A 284 -11.52 14.29 -16.94
CA LEU A 284 -12.18 13.51 -15.88
C LEU A 284 -13.57 13.05 -16.30
N MET A 285 -14.33 13.92 -16.97
CA MET A 285 -15.66 13.58 -17.49
C MET A 285 -15.58 12.55 -18.62
N ALA A 286 -14.60 12.67 -19.52
CA ALA A 286 -14.36 11.69 -20.57
C ALA A 286 -14.01 10.31 -20.01
N GLU A 287 -13.21 10.26 -18.94
CA GLU A 287 -12.86 9.00 -18.28
C GLU A 287 -14.05 8.36 -17.58
N ILE A 288 -14.88 9.16 -16.89
CA ILE A 288 -16.12 8.66 -16.29
C ILE A 288 -17.05 8.09 -17.37
N LEU A 289 -17.18 8.75 -18.51
CA LEU A 289 -18.00 8.26 -19.63
C LEU A 289 -17.46 6.95 -20.20
N ARG A 290 -16.14 6.84 -20.40
CA ARG A 290 -15.51 5.58 -20.86
C ARG A 290 -15.78 4.41 -19.92
N LEU A 291 -15.61 4.63 -18.61
CA LEU A 291 -15.86 3.59 -17.61
C LEU A 291 -17.33 3.19 -17.53
N LYS A 292 -18.26 4.14 -17.70
CA LYS A 292 -19.69 3.83 -17.78
C LYS A 292 -20.01 2.96 -18.99
N ASN A 293 -19.51 3.31 -20.17
CA ASN A 293 -19.69 2.49 -21.37
C ASN A 293 -19.12 1.08 -21.19
N ALA A 294 -17.98 0.94 -20.51
CA ALA A 294 -17.41 -0.37 -20.19
C ALA A 294 -18.27 -1.17 -19.19
N VAL A 295 -18.92 -0.51 -18.23
CA VAL A 295 -19.89 -1.15 -17.33
C VAL A 295 -21.10 -1.64 -18.13
N ASP A 296 -21.66 -0.80 -19.00
CA ASP A 296 -22.82 -1.16 -19.81
C ASP A 296 -22.52 -2.36 -20.73
N GLU A 297 -21.34 -2.40 -21.34
CA GLU A 297 -20.88 -3.54 -22.14
C GLU A 297 -20.78 -4.84 -21.31
N ARG A 298 -20.19 -4.77 -20.11
CA ARG A 298 -20.05 -5.94 -19.23
C ARG A 298 -21.37 -6.39 -18.62
N GLN A 299 -22.27 -5.46 -18.35
CA GLN A 299 -23.63 -5.76 -17.91
C GLN A 299 -24.39 -6.48 -19.03
N GLY A 300 -24.29 -6.02 -20.28
CA GLY A 300 -24.89 -6.71 -21.42
C GLY A 300 -24.32 -8.13 -21.63
N GLN A 301 -23.01 -8.33 -21.42
CA GLN A 301 -22.42 -9.67 -21.42
C GLN A 301 -22.98 -10.54 -20.30
N LEU A 302 -23.10 -10.00 -19.09
CA LEU A 302 -23.66 -10.72 -17.94
C LEU A 302 -25.11 -11.14 -18.20
N ASP A 303 -25.95 -10.21 -18.63
CA ASP A 303 -27.37 -10.45 -18.92
C ASP A 303 -27.53 -11.51 -20.01
N ASN A 304 -26.80 -11.40 -21.13
CA ASN A 304 -26.80 -12.41 -22.19
C ASN A 304 -26.36 -13.80 -21.69
N THR A 305 -25.36 -13.86 -20.81
CA THR A 305 -24.85 -15.14 -20.28
C THR A 305 -25.86 -15.76 -19.32
N VAL A 306 -26.48 -14.96 -18.46
CA VAL A 306 -27.53 -15.39 -17.52
C VAL A 306 -28.77 -15.85 -18.28
N ASP A 307 -29.19 -15.12 -19.31
CA ASP A 307 -30.31 -15.50 -20.17
C ASP A 307 -30.04 -16.81 -20.91
N ALA A 308 -28.83 -17.00 -21.43
CA ALA A 308 -28.45 -18.24 -22.13
C ALA A 308 -28.33 -19.45 -21.17
N ILE A 309 -27.98 -19.23 -19.90
CA ILE A 309 -28.04 -20.27 -18.84
C ILE A 309 -29.50 -20.58 -18.50
N THR A 310 -30.33 -19.55 -18.30
CA THR A 310 -31.74 -19.69 -17.87
C THR A 310 -32.59 -20.33 -18.96
N ALA A 311 -32.31 -20.03 -20.23
CA ALA A 311 -32.99 -20.58 -21.38
C ALA A 311 -32.55 -22.00 -21.76
N GLY A 312 -31.64 -22.63 -21.01
CA GLY A 312 -31.12 -23.98 -21.29
C GLY A 312 -30.18 -24.09 -22.49
N LYS A 313 -30.19 -23.12 -23.41
CA LYS A 313 -29.44 -23.12 -24.67
C LYS A 313 -27.96 -23.49 -24.53
N LEU A 314 -27.26 -22.92 -23.55
CA LEU A 314 -25.84 -23.25 -23.34
C LEU A 314 -25.63 -24.67 -22.80
N VAL A 315 -26.57 -25.18 -22.02
CA VAL A 315 -26.53 -26.55 -21.49
C VAL A 315 -26.86 -27.54 -22.60
N ASP A 316 -27.87 -27.23 -23.42
CA ASP A 316 -28.30 -28.04 -24.57
C ASP A 316 -27.20 -28.11 -25.64
N GLU A 317 -26.59 -26.96 -25.99
CA GLU A 317 -25.51 -26.86 -26.97
C GLU A 317 -24.23 -27.55 -26.48
N LEU A 318 -23.95 -27.54 -25.17
CA LEU A 318 -22.88 -28.33 -24.56
C LEU A 318 -23.20 -29.84 -24.52
N GLN A 319 -24.45 -30.23 -24.26
CA GLN A 319 -24.86 -31.65 -24.27
C GLN A 319 -24.78 -32.25 -25.68
N GLU A 320 -25.21 -31.50 -26.70
CA GLU A 320 -25.17 -31.91 -28.10
C GLU A 320 -23.71 -32.06 -28.60
N GLN A 321 -22.83 -31.12 -28.26
CA GLN A 321 -21.40 -31.20 -28.61
C GLN A 321 -20.65 -32.32 -27.88
N LEU A 322 -21.10 -32.74 -26.70
CA LEU A 322 -20.45 -33.77 -25.89
C LEU A 322 -21.03 -35.18 -26.06
N GLN A 323 -22.06 -35.36 -26.91
CA GLN A 323 -22.79 -36.63 -27.10
C GLN A 323 -23.22 -37.29 -25.78
N ILE A 324 -23.56 -36.51 -24.77
CA ILE A 324 -23.97 -37.03 -23.46
C ILE A 324 -25.43 -37.46 -23.54
N THR A 325 -25.69 -38.76 -23.60
CA THR A 325 -27.04 -39.33 -23.45
C THR A 325 -27.43 -39.39 -21.98
N GLY A 326 -27.91 -38.27 -21.45
CA GLY A 326 -28.43 -38.16 -20.08
C GLY A 326 -28.76 -36.70 -19.70
N GLN A 327 -29.86 -36.52 -18.96
CA GLN A 327 -30.32 -35.20 -18.51
C GLN A 327 -29.39 -34.67 -17.41
N TYR A 328 -28.67 -33.59 -17.69
CA TYR A 328 -27.73 -32.95 -16.77
C TYR A 328 -28.36 -31.67 -16.21
N ASP A 329 -28.93 -31.72 -15.01
CA ASP A 329 -29.66 -30.60 -14.40
C ASP A 329 -28.74 -29.54 -13.72
N GLY A 330 -27.42 -29.66 -13.87
CA GLY A 330 -26.45 -28.79 -13.20
C GLY A 330 -25.91 -27.68 -14.10
N VAL A 331 -25.76 -26.45 -13.59
CA VAL A 331 -25.04 -25.39 -14.30
C VAL A 331 -23.53 -25.71 -14.28
N PRO A 332 -22.84 -25.77 -15.44
CA PRO A 332 -21.40 -25.97 -15.50
C PRO A 332 -20.62 -24.96 -14.64
N ILE A 333 -19.68 -25.46 -13.82
CA ILE A 333 -18.81 -24.64 -12.95
C ILE A 333 -18.09 -23.54 -13.73
N THR A 334 -17.77 -23.77 -15.00
CA THR A 334 -17.17 -22.80 -15.91
C THR A 334 -18.06 -21.58 -16.14
N LEU A 335 -19.37 -21.76 -16.29
CA LEU A 335 -20.35 -20.67 -16.46
C LEU A 335 -20.51 -19.87 -15.17
N VAL A 336 -20.56 -20.54 -14.02
CA VAL A 336 -20.57 -19.88 -12.70
C VAL A 336 -19.30 -19.01 -12.51
N GLN A 337 -18.15 -19.49 -12.97
CA GLN A 337 -16.89 -18.73 -12.92
C GLN A 337 -16.88 -17.52 -13.86
N VAL A 338 -17.50 -17.61 -15.04
CA VAL A 338 -17.63 -16.49 -15.98
C VAL A 338 -18.53 -15.39 -15.41
N VAL A 339 -19.71 -15.76 -14.89
CA VAL A 339 -20.64 -14.84 -14.22
C VAL A 339 -19.96 -14.12 -13.06
N ALA A 340 -19.31 -14.86 -12.16
CA ALA A 340 -18.58 -14.27 -11.02
C ALA A 340 -17.40 -13.36 -11.44
N GLY A 341 -16.83 -13.60 -12.63
CA GLY A 341 -15.80 -12.73 -13.22
C GLY A 341 -16.37 -11.40 -13.69
N LEU A 342 -17.47 -11.44 -14.44
CA LEU A 342 -18.17 -10.25 -14.94
C LEU A 342 -18.69 -9.36 -13.80
N GLU A 343 -19.31 -9.97 -12.77
CA GLU A 343 -19.76 -9.24 -11.57
C GLU A 343 -18.63 -8.50 -10.87
N ARG A 344 -17.44 -9.14 -10.79
CA ARG A 344 -16.26 -8.52 -10.17
C ARG A 344 -15.73 -7.34 -10.98
N ASP A 345 -15.70 -7.47 -12.31
CA ASP A 345 -15.25 -6.39 -13.19
C ASP A 345 -16.20 -5.18 -13.10
N ILE A 346 -17.52 -5.42 -13.11
CA ILE A 346 -18.54 -4.39 -12.89
C ILE A 346 -18.33 -3.68 -11.55
N ALA A 347 -18.13 -4.44 -10.46
CA ALA A 347 -17.89 -3.88 -9.14
C ALA A 347 -16.62 -3.00 -9.08
N ASN A 348 -15.55 -3.44 -9.76
CA ASN A 348 -14.30 -2.68 -9.85
C ASN A 348 -14.49 -1.36 -10.62
N TYR A 349 -15.16 -1.40 -11.78
CA TYR A 349 -15.43 -0.20 -12.57
C TYR A 349 -16.34 0.78 -11.81
N ASN A 350 -17.39 0.31 -11.14
CA ASN A 350 -18.27 1.14 -10.32
C ASN A 350 -17.52 1.83 -9.18
N THR A 351 -16.65 1.10 -8.47
CA THR A 351 -15.79 1.69 -7.42
C THR A 351 -14.90 2.80 -7.97
N ARG A 352 -14.37 2.62 -9.19
CA ARG A 352 -13.56 3.62 -9.86
C ARG A 352 -14.38 4.84 -10.27
N ILE A 353 -15.57 4.63 -10.86
CA ILE A 353 -16.52 5.68 -11.22
C ILE A 353 -16.91 6.51 -9.99
N ASP A 354 -17.20 5.88 -8.85
CA ASP A 354 -17.56 6.57 -7.61
C ASP A 354 -16.43 7.46 -7.09
N THR A 355 -15.19 6.98 -7.20
CA THR A 355 -14.01 7.74 -6.80
C THR A 355 -13.81 8.96 -7.70
N LEU A 356 -13.90 8.78 -9.02
CA LEU A 356 -13.77 9.86 -9.99
C LEU A 356 -14.93 10.86 -9.89
N THR A 357 -16.14 10.39 -9.61
CA THR A 357 -17.33 11.24 -9.42
C THR A 357 -17.23 12.07 -8.15
N ARG A 358 -16.71 11.50 -7.05
CA ARG A 358 -16.39 12.27 -5.84
C ARG A 358 -15.35 13.35 -6.11
N ASN A 359 -14.30 13.04 -6.87
CA ASN A 359 -13.30 14.03 -7.27
C ASN A 359 -13.90 15.10 -8.20
N ALA A 360 -14.82 14.72 -9.09
CA ALA A 360 -15.52 15.64 -9.98
C ALA A 360 -16.38 16.66 -9.21
N LYS A 361 -17.03 16.23 -8.11
CA LYS A 361 -17.78 17.13 -7.23
C LYS A 361 -16.89 18.24 -6.68
N LEU A 362 -15.67 17.91 -6.23
CA LEU A 362 -14.69 18.88 -5.73
C LEU A 362 -14.22 19.87 -6.80
N THR A 363 -14.30 19.49 -8.08
CA THR A 363 -13.96 20.36 -9.22
C THR A 363 -15.15 21.14 -9.80
N GLN A 364 -16.30 21.16 -9.11
CA GLN A 364 -17.45 21.94 -9.56
C GLN A 364 -17.15 23.45 -9.48
N PRO A 365 -17.56 24.26 -10.49
CA PRO A 365 -17.30 25.70 -10.50
C PRO A 365 -17.79 26.44 -9.26
N VAL A 366 -18.91 26.01 -8.67
CA VAL A 366 -19.49 26.61 -7.46
C VAL A 366 -18.57 26.38 -6.25
N ILE A 367 -18.12 25.15 -6.03
CA ILE A 367 -17.22 24.79 -4.93
C ILE A 367 -15.86 25.49 -5.11
N ILE A 368 -15.32 25.50 -6.33
CA ILE A 368 -14.07 26.22 -6.63
C ILE A 368 -14.21 27.72 -6.30
N LYS A 369 -15.31 28.36 -6.71
CA LYS A 369 -15.57 29.78 -6.41
C LYS A 369 -15.62 30.04 -4.90
N GLN A 370 -16.26 29.16 -4.14
CA GLN A 370 -16.32 29.25 -2.68
C GLN A 370 -14.93 29.13 -2.05
N GLN A 371 -14.14 28.15 -2.49
CA GLN A 371 -12.78 27.92 -1.95
C GLN A 371 -11.80 29.04 -2.34
N VAL A 372 -11.89 29.58 -3.57
CA VAL A 372 -11.11 30.75 -3.99
C VAL A 372 -11.48 32.00 -3.17
N THR A 373 -12.77 32.17 -2.86
CA THR A 373 -13.23 33.28 -2.00
C THR A 373 -12.68 33.14 -0.59
N ARG A 374 -12.73 31.92 -0.03
CA ARG A 374 -12.14 31.59 1.27
C ARG A 374 -10.62 31.82 1.28
N LEU A 375 -9.91 31.38 0.24
CA LEU A 375 -8.47 31.59 0.10
C LEU A 375 -8.12 33.08 0.10
N ARG A 376 -8.87 33.91 -0.65
CA ARG A 376 -8.65 35.36 -0.70
C ARG A 376 -8.92 36.05 0.64
N ALA A 377 -9.92 35.58 1.40
CA ALA A 377 -10.17 36.10 2.74
C ALA A 377 -9.00 35.80 3.70
N LEU A 378 -8.48 34.56 3.66
CA LEU A 378 -7.37 34.11 4.51
C LEU A 378 -6.03 34.78 4.17
N VAL A 379 -5.82 35.15 2.91
CA VAL A 379 -4.58 35.80 2.46
C VAL A 379 -4.59 37.32 2.73
N ARG A 380 -5.78 37.91 2.97
CA ARG A 380 -5.95 39.35 3.26
C ARG A 380 -6.06 39.67 4.76
N SER A 381 -6.10 38.67 5.65
CA SER A 381 -6.14 38.90 7.10
C SER A 381 -4.82 39.48 7.61
N GLU A 382 -4.89 40.32 8.63
CA GLU A 382 -3.70 40.87 9.31
C GLU A 382 -2.88 39.75 9.98
N ASP A 383 -3.58 38.78 10.59
CA ASP A 383 -2.98 37.54 11.10
C ASP A 383 -3.06 36.43 10.05
N ILE A 384 -1.91 36.08 9.47
CA ILE A 384 -1.83 35.05 8.42
C ILE A 384 -1.84 33.65 9.06
N ASP A 385 -2.99 32.97 9.00
CA ASP A 385 -3.10 31.55 9.34
C ASP A 385 -2.55 30.66 8.21
N ARG A 386 -1.27 30.32 8.34
CA ARG A 386 -0.54 29.46 7.40
C ARG A 386 -1.13 28.06 7.26
N ALA A 387 -1.75 27.54 8.32
CA ALA A 387 -2.35 26.21 8.31
C ALA A 387 -3.67 26.22 7.53
N ALA A 388 -4.51 27.24 7.74
CA ALA A 388 -5.74 27.42 6.98
C ALA A 388 -5.47 27.64 5.50
N ILE A 389 -4.48 28.47 5.14
CA ILE A 389 -4.08 28.68 3.74
C ILE A 389 -3.58 27.37 3.12
N ASN A 390 -2.71 26.62 3.82
CA ASN A 390 -2.21 25.33 3.34
C ASN A 390 -3.37 24.34 3.07
N ALA A 391 -4.35 24.26 3.97
CA ALA A 391 -5.51 23.38 3.81
C ALA A 391 -6.31 23.71 2.54
N VAL A 392 -6.65 24.99 2.33
CA VAL A 392 -7.38 25.42 1.13
C VAL A 392 -6.56 25.20 -0.14
N LEU A 393 -5.23 25.38 -0.09
CA LEU A 393 -4.35 25.09 -1.22
C LEU A 393 -4.30 23.59 -1.56
N HIS A 394 -4.33 22.68 -0.58
CA HIS A 394 -4.38 21.23 -0.82
C HIS A 394 -5.71 20.77 -1.47
N GLU A 395 -6.80 21.48 -1.17
CA GLU A 395 -8.12 21.27 -1.79
C GLU A 395 -8.13 21.74 -3.26
N LEU A 396 -7.49 22.88 -3.56
CA LEU A 396 -7.50 23.50 -4.89
C LEU A 396 -6.39 22.98 -5.82
N CYS A 397 -5.18 22.78 -5.29
CA CYS A 397 -3.97 22.48 -6.05
C CYS A 397 -3.58 21.01 -5.93
N GLU A 398 -3.00 20.49 -7.01
CA GLU A 398 -2.29 19.21 -7.01
C GLU A 398 -0.83 19.39 -6.59
N ALA A 399 -0.20 20.46 -7.08
CA ALA A 399 1.18 20.80 -6.77
C ALA A 399 1.45 22.30 -6.97
N VAL A 400 2.48 22.81 -6.30
CA VAL A 400 3.06 24.12 -6.58
C VAL A 400 4.53 23.93 -6.91
N VAL A 401 4.91 24.18 -8.16
CA VAL A 401 6.31 24.09 -8.60
C VAL A 401 7.00 25.41 -8.27
N VAL A 402 8.10 25.34 -7.52
CA VAL A 402 8.93 26.50 -7.19
C VAL A 402 10.05 26.58 -8.23
N ASP A 403 9.77 27.21 -9.36
CA ASP A 403 10.74 27.37 -10.44
C ASP A 403 11.71 28.51 -10.13
N TYR A 404 12.88 28.13 -9.60
CA TYR A 404 13.96 29.05 -9.28
C TYR A 404 14.79 29.48 -10.50
N ASN A 405 14.66 28.81 -11.66
CA ASN A 405 15.34 29.21 -12.88
C ASN A 405 14.60 30.37 -13.56
N GLN A 406 13.28 30.26 -13.62
CA GLN A 406 12.40 31.29 -14.20
C GLN A 406 11.92 32.32 -13.16
N MET A 407 12.22 32.10 -11.87
CA MET A 407 11.77 32.93 -10.76
C MET A 407 10.24 33.04 -10.69
N VAL A 408 9.53 31.92 -10.82
CA VAL A 408 8.05 31.85 -10.77
C VAL A 408 7.57 30.71 -9.88
N LEU A 409 6.38 30.88 -9.29
CA LEU A 409 5.59 29.85 -8.64
C LEU A 409 4.51 29.39 -9.60
N GLN A 410 4.57 28.14 -10.05
CA GLN A 410 3.54 27.56 -10.91
C GLN A 410 2.56 26.74 -10.08
N PHE A 411 1.32 27.22 -9.98
CA PHE A 411 0.23 26.55 -9.29
C PHE A 411 -0.48 25.62 -10.27
N MET A 412 -0.37 24.32 -10.03
CA MET A 412 -1.08 23.30 -10.80
C MET A 412 -2.39 22.98 -10.10
N PHE A 413 -3.50 23.50 -10.61
CA PHE A 413 -4.82 23.27 -10.02
C PHE A 413 -5.41 21.93 -10.44
N ARG A 414 -6.16 21.28 -9.54
CA ARG A 414 -6.82 19.98 -9.80
C ARG A 414 -7.86 20.04 -10.93
N PHE A 415 -8.32 21.25 -11.27
CA PHE A 415 -9.25 21.53 -12.37
C PHE A 415 -8.55 21.95 -13.67
N GLY A 416 -7.23 21.74 -13.78
CA GLY A 416 -6.48 21.84 -15.03
C GLY A 416 -5.98 23.24 -15.41
N SER A 417 -6.28 24.26 -14.60
CA SER A 417 -5.71 25.60 -14.78
C SER A 417 -4.30 25.65 -14.20
N VAL A 418 -3.39 26.33 -14.90
CA VAL A 418 -2.06 26.65 -14.38
C VAL A 418 -1.99 28.16 -14.17
N VAL A 419 -1.57 28.60 -13.00
CA VAL A 419 -1.36 30.02 -12.69
C VAL A 419 0.08 30.22 -12.29
N GLU A 420 0.73 31.17 -12.95
CA GLU A 420 2.12 31.54 -12.66
C GLU A 420 2.13 32.84 -11.86
N ILE A 421 2.85 32.83 -10.73
CA ILE A 421 3.05 34.00 -9.88
C ILE A 421 4.56 34.29 -9.83
N PRO A 422 5.03 35.47 -10.24
CA PRO A 422 6.44 35.80 -10.20
C PRO A 422 6.95 35.88 -8.76
N LEU A 423 8.16 35.38 -8.52
CA LEU A 423 8.87 35.54 -7.27
C LEU A 423 9.49 36.94 -7.23
N CYS A 424 9.03 37.79 -6.31
CA CYS A 424 9.62 39.11 -6.12
C CYS A 424 11.07 38.97 -5.64
N LYS A 425 12.04 39.37 -6.47
CA LYS A 425 13.39 39.65 -5.99
C LYS A 425 13.28 40.79 -4.99
N THR A 426 13.52 40.50 -3.71
CA THR A 426 13.67 41.58 -2.74
C THR A 426 14.96 42.30 -3.11
N ILE A 427 14.88 43.58 -3.46
CA ILE A 427 16.03 44.49 -3.55
C ILE A 427 16.63 44.64 -2.16
#